data_AF-J0NHB6-F1
#
_entry.id   AF-J0NHB6-F1
#
_cell.length_a   1.000
_cell.length_b   1.000
_cell.length_c   1.000
_cell.angle_alpha   90.00
_cell.angle_beta   90.00
_cell.angle_gamma   90.00
#
_symmetry.space_group_name_H-M   'P 1'
#
loop_
_entity.id
_entity.type
_entity.pdbx_description
1 polymer ?
#
loop_
_entity_poly.entity_id
_entity_poly.type
_entity_poly.pdbx_seq_one_letter_code
_entity_poly.pdbx_strand_id
1 'polypeptide(L)'
;MAEQVSEQVQQTDLVVMEAPSYGHALEPGFYDRAMLTCAIAERLASPWLMVPPTVVKKWATGDGAAGKALVTARIRRFLPDAELKTSDVADAAAMALIGLSRLGGIEVVSKVRARLVDALQWPDPMSEALVGGEEPK
;
A
#
# COMPACT_ATOMS: atom_id res chain seq x y z
N MET A 1 13.76 13.23 -6.91
CA MET A 1 13.07 12.27 -6.02
C MET A 1 11.73 11.82 -6.60
N ALA A 2 10.72 12.69 -6.78
CA ALA A 2 9.42 12.25 -7.31
C ALA A 2 9.50 11.64 -8.72
N GLU A 3 10.32 12.22 -9.59
CA GLU A 3 10.58 11.70 -10.94
C GLU A 3 11.21 10.30 -10.92
N GLN A 4 12.24 10.11 -10.09
CA GLN A 4 12.89 8.81 -9.89
C GLN A 4 11.92 7.74 -9.35
N VAL A 5 11.01 8.10 -8.45
CA VAL A 5 9.98 7.18 -7.94
C VAL A 5 9.04 6.78 -9.07
N SER A 6 8.57 7.75 -9.86
CA SER A 6 7.69 7.48 -11.00
C SER A 6 8.33 6.52 -11.99
N GLU A 7 9.62 6.72 -12.34
CA GLU A 7 10.39 5.81 -13.21
C GLU A 7 10.48 4.38 -12.68
N GLN A 8 10.68 4.20 -11.37
CA GLN A 8 10.85 2.87 -10.76
C GLN A 8 9.55 2.06 -10.68
N VAL A 9 8.40 2.73 -10.65
CA VAL A 9 7.09 2.08 -10.52
C VAL A 9 6.31 2.06 -11.84
N GLN A 10 6.95 2.46 -12.95
CA GLN A 10 6.38 2.28 -14.29
C GLN A 10 6.01 0.81 -14.48
N GLN A 11 4.84 0.55 -15.07
CA GLN A 11 4.29 -0.79 -15.32
C GLN A 11 3.75 -1.54 -14.08
N THR A 12 3.43 -0.84 -13.00
CA THR A 12 2.69 -1.45 -11.88
C THR A 12 1.18 -1.28 -12.08
N ASP A 13 0.38 -2.31 -11.81
CA ASP A 13 -1.09 -2.22 -11.88
C ASP A 13 -1.68 -1.25 -10.84
N LEU A 14 -0.98 -1.09 -9.71
CA LEU A 14 -1.39 -0.25 -8.60
C LEU A 14 -0.19 0.12 -7.71
N VAL A 15 -0.07 1.39 -7.36
CA VAL A 15 0.88 1.88 -6.36
C VAL A 15 0.17 2.14 -5.03
N VAL A 16 0.66 1.54 -3.95
CA VAL A 16 0.12 1.74 -2.59
C VAL A 16 1.12 2.55 -1.77
N MET A 17 0.70 3.72 -1.28
CA MET A 17 1.53 4.62 -0.48
C MET A 17 0.98 4.77 0.93
N GLU A 18 1.83 5.11 1.89
CA GLU A 18 1.37 5.48 3.23
C GLU A 18 0.81 6.90 3.21
N ALA A 19 -0.36 7.11 3.81
CA ALA A 19 -0.94 8.43 3.98
C ALA A 19 -0.23 9.19 5.12
N PRO A 20 -0.16 10.53 5.08
CA PRO A 20 0.34 11.31 6.20
C PRO A 20 -0.39 10.99 7.52
N SER A 21 0.37 10.81 8.60
CA SER A 21 -0.20 10.53 9.92
C SER A 21 -0.66 11.82 10.61
N TYR A 22 -1.97 12.03 10.72
CA TYR A 22 -2.51 13.17 11.47
C TYR A 22 -2.14 13.16 12.96
N GLY A 23 -1.83 11.99 13.53
CA GLY A 23 -1.31 11.89 14.91
C GLY A 23 0.06 12.55 15.10
N HIS A 24 0.78 12.82 14.00
CA HIS A 24 2.09 13.46 13.97
C HIS A 24 2.05 14.83 13.26
N ALA A 25 0.87 15.44 13.12
CA ALA A 25 0.68 16.67 12.34
C ALA A 25 1.48 17.87 12.87
N LEU A 26 1.87 17.85 14.14
CA LEU A 26 2.63 18.92 14.80
C LEU A 26 4.16 18.71 14.74
N GLU A 27 4.63 17.56 14.24
CA GLU A 27 6.07 17.29 14.17
C GLU A 27 6.75 18.13 13.07
N PRO A 28 7.98 18.60 13.30
CA PRO A 28 8.78 19.24 12.27
C PRO A 28 8.85 18.41 10.99
N GLY A 29 8.64 19.07 9.84
CA GLY A 29 8.64 18.45 8.52
C GLY A 29 7.41 17.60 8.19
N PHE A 30 6.36 17.60 9.02
CA PHE A 30 5.10 16.93 8.68
C PHE A 30 4.54 17.43 7.35
N TYR A 31 4.40 18.76 7.20
CA TYR A 31 3.88 19.35 5.97
C TYR A 31 4.78 19.07 4.76
N ASP A 32 6.11 19.14 4.94
CA ASP A 32 7.05 18.83 3.87
C ASP A 32 6.88 17.40 3.35
N ARG A 33 6.76 16.42 4.26
CA ARG A 33 6.51 15.02 3.90
C ARG A 33 5.14 14.84 3.26
N ALA A 34 4.10 15.46 3.81
CA ALA A 34 2.75 15.37 3.27
C ALA A 34 2.65 15.95 1.85
N MET A 35 3.25 17.12 1.62
CA MET A 35 3.30 17.77 0.31
C MET A 35 4.14 16.97 -0.68
N LEU A 36 5.29 16.43 -0.25
CA LEU A 36 6.10 15.56 -1.09
C LEU A 36 5.34 14.30 -1.52
N THR A 37 4.63 13.66 -0.59
CA THR A 37 3.80 12.47 -0.90
C THR A 37 2.72 12.80 -1.93
N CYS A 38 2.05 13.95 -1.81
CA CYS A 38 1.08 14.41 -2.82
C CYS A 38 1.76 14.67 -4.18
N ALA A 39 2.91 15.35 -4.18
CA ALA A 39 3.65 15.66 -5.41
C ALA A 39 4.19 14.41 -6.13
N ILE A 40 4.49 13.32 -5.38
CA ILE A 40 4.81 12.00 -5.93
C ILE A 40 3.56 11.41 -6.57
N ALA A 41 2.44 11.37 -5.84
CA ALA A 41 1.18 10.79 -6.30
C ALA A 41 0.68 11.42 -7.61
N GLU A 42 0.76 12.75 -7.73
CA GLU A 42 0.40 13.49 -8.96
C GLU A 42 1.27 13.15 -10.18
N ARG A 43 2.44 12.55 -9.98
CA ARG A 43 3.40 12.18 -11.05
C ARG A 43 3.39 10.69 -11.39
N LEU A 44 2.58 9.89 -10.70
CA LEU A 44 2.46 8.48 -10.99
C LEU A 44 1.60 8.28 -12.24
N ALA A 45 2.10 7.50 -13.19
CA ALA A 45 1.33 7.06 -14.35
C ALA A 45 0.34 5.93 -13.99
N SER A 46 0.71 5.09 -13.02
CA SER A 46 -0.13 4.01 -12.50
C SER A 46 -1.21 4.53 -11.56
N PRO A 47 -2.37 3.85 -11.48
CA PRO A 47 -3.33 4.08 -10.41
C PRO A 47 -2.67 4.00 -9.04
N TRP A 48 -3.10 4.82 -8.11
CA TRP A 48 -2.52 4.84 -6.76
C TRP A 48 -3.57 5.03 -5.68
N LEU A 49 -3.26 4.58 -4.47
CA LEU A 49 -3.98 4.94 -3.26
C LEU A 49 -3.03 5.27 -2.11
N MET A 50 -3.52 6.04 -1.16
CA MET A 50 -2.87 6.24 0.12
C MET A 50 -3.61 5.47 1.23
N VAL A 51 -2.87 4.72 2.04
CA VAL A 51 -3.40 3.91 3.14
C VAL A 51 -2.99 4.54 4.47
N PRO A 52 -3.92 4.77 5.42
CA PRO A 52 -3.56 5.28 6.73
C PRO A 52 -2.59 4.35 7.49
N PRO A 53 -1.58 4.87 8.21
CA PRO A 53 -0.60 4.07 8.95
C PRO A 53 -1.22 3.04 9.91
N THR A 54 -2.32 3.43 10.56
CA THR A 54 -3.06 2.56 11.49
C THR A 54 -3.74 1.40 10.77
N VAL A 55 -4.18 1.58 9.53
CA VAL A 55 -4.76 0.53 8.69
C VAL A 55 -3.68 -0.45 8.25
N VAL A 56 -2.49 0.03 7.85
CA VAL A 56 -1.35 -0.84 7.50
C VAL A 56 -0.99 -1.76 8.67
N LYS A 57 -0.80 -1.18 9.87
CA LYS A 57 -0.48 -1.95 11.09
C LYS A 57 -1.58 -2.94 11.46
N LYS A 58 -2.84 -2.50 11.41
CA LYS A 58 -3.99 -3.34 11.73
C LYS A 58 -4.19 -4.47 10.73
N TRP A 59 -3.93 -4.24 9.45
CA TRP A 59 -3.99 -5.30 8.42
C TRP A 59 -2.89 -6.34 8.65
N ALA A 60 -1.65 -5.89 8.88
CA ALA A 60 -0.51 -6.77 9.11
C ALA A 60 -0.68 -7.62 10.39
N THR A 61 -1.07 -6.97 11.49
CA THR A 61 -0.94 -7.55 12.85
C THR A 61 -2.26 -7.87 13.54
N GLY A 62 -3.36 -7.26 13.09
CA GLY A 62 -4.64 -7.23 13.82
C GLY A 62 -4.79 -6.02 14.75
N ASP A 63 -3.73 -5.25 14.99
CA ASP A 63 -3.69 -4.11 15.91
C ASP A 63 -3.12 -2.85 15.25
N GLY A 64 -3.87 -1.74 15.31
CA GLY A 64 -3.45 -0.45 14.74
C GLY A 64 -2.37 0.28 15.54
N ALA A 65 -2.17 -0.12 16.80
CA ALA A 65 -1.13 0.41 17.69
C ALA A 65 0.14 -0.46 17.70
N ALA A 66 0.19 -1.53 16.89
CA ALA A 66 1.31 -2.45 16.86
C ALA A 66 2.65 -1.75 16.56
N GLY A 67 3.70 -2.18 17.26
CA GLY A 67 5.06 -1.73 17.01
C GLY A 67 5.69 -2.36 15.77
N LYS A 68 6.72 -1.71 15.23
CA LYS A 68 7.43 -2.11 14.00
C LYS A 68 7.92 -3.57 14.00
N ALA A 69 8.46 -4.06 15.12
CA ALA A 69 8.92 -5.45 15.23
C ALA A 69 7.80 -6.48 15.02
N LEU A 70 6.60 -6.21 15.52
CA LEU A 70 5.45 -7.10 15.34
C LEU A 70 4.97 -7.07 13.89
N VAL A 71 4.97 -5.91 13.23
CA VAL A 71 4.67 -5.80 11.80
C VAL A 71 5.63 -6.66 11.00
N THR A 72 6.95 -6.47 11.16
CA THR A 72 7.96 -7.26 10.45
C THR A 72 7.78 -8.76 10.67
N ALA A 73 7.58 -9.19 11.93
CA ALA A 73 7.37 -10.61 12.24
C ALA A 73 6.10 -11.19 11.59
N ARG A 74 5.05 -10.39 11.39
CA ARG A 74 3.82 -10.82 10.71
C ARG A 74 3.98 -10.85 9.20
N ILE A 75 4.62 -9.85 8.60
CA ILE A 75 4.84 -9.81 7.15
C ILE A 75 5.76 -10.94 6.68
N ARG A 76 6.78 -11.33 7.46
CA ARG A 76 7.59 -12.54 7.17
C ARG A 76 6.78 -13.82 7.04
N ARG A 77 5.58 -13.91 7.61
CA ARG A 77 4.71 -15.09 7.46
C ARG A 77 3.97 -15.10 6.13
N PHE A 78 3.74 -13.93 5.53
CA PHE A 78 3.15 -13.81 4.19
C PHE A 78 4.21 -13.95 3.10
N LEU A 79 5.42 -13.47 3.37
CA LEU A 79 6.54 -13.44 2.42
C LEU A 79 7.77 -14.08 3.08
N PRO A 80 7.81 -15.42 3.23
CA PRO A 80 8.91 -16.10 3.93
C PRO A 80 10.26 -15.93 3.24
N ASP A 81 10.25 -15.78 1.92
CA ASP A 81 11.47 -15.67 1.10
C ASP A 81 11.90 -14.22 0.82
N ALA A 82 11.13 -13.23 1.27
CA ALA A 82 11.44 -11.83 1.03
C ALA A 82 12.51 -11.29 1.99
N GLU A 83 13.45 -10.51 1.45
CA GLU A 83 14.48 -9.82 2.23
C GLU A 83 13.92 -8.58 2.96
N LEU A 84 13.28 -8.78 4.11
CA LEU A 84 12.80 -7.70 4.98
C LEU A 84 13.93 -7.19 5.90
N LYS A 85 14.88 -6.44 5.30
CA LYS A 85 16.09 -5.90 5.97
C LYS A 85 15.78 -4.86 7.04
N THR A 86 14.73 -4.06 6.84
CA THR A 86 14.33 -3.00 7.77
C THR A 86 12.83 -3.07 8.06
N SER A 87 12.42 -2.35 9.11
CA SER A 87 11.01 -2.18 9.43
C SER A 87 10.26 -1.43 8.33
N ASP A 88 10.88 -0.43 7.71
CA ASP A 88 10.26 0.36 6.65
C ASP A 88 10.00 -0.49 5.38
N VAL A 89 10.89 -1.45 5.07
CA VAL A 89 10.66 -2.44 4.01
C VAL A 89 9.48 -3.35 4.35
N ALA A 90 9.32 -3.72 5.63
CA ALA A 90 8.18 -4.53 6.06
C ALA A 90 6.85 -3.76 5.99
N ASP A 91 6.85 -2.47 6.33
CA ASP A 91 5.67 -1.61 6.18
C ASP A 91 5.30 -1.44 4.69
N ALA A 92 6.29 -1.25 3.81
CA ALA A 92 6.08 -1.23 2.36
C ALA A 92 5.52 -2.55 1.82
N ALA A 93 6.05 -3.69 2.27
CA ALA A 93 5.55 -5.01 1.90
C ALA A 93 4.13 -5.25 2.42
N ALA A 94 3.77 -4.74 3.60
CA ALA A 94 2.40 -4.78 4.11
C ALA A 94 1.43 -4.03 3.18
N MET A 95 1.82 -2.85 2.70
CA MET A 95 1.04 -2.06 1.74
C MET A 95 0.90 -2.77 0.38
N ALA A 96 1.97 -3.39 -0.12
CA ALA A 96 1.91 -4.21 -1.33
C ALA A 96 0.92 -5.38 -1.18
N LEU A 97 0.92 -6.06 -0.04
CA LEU A 97 -0.04 -7.15 0.24
C LEU A 97 -1.49 -6.64 0.36
N ILE A 98 -1.71 -5.43 0.87
CA ILE A 98 -3.04 -4.78 0.84
C ILE A 98 -3.51 -4.59 -0.60
N GLY A 99 -2.64 -4.09 -1.49
CA GLY A 99 -2.92 -3.98 -2.92
C GLY A 99 -3.21 -5.32 -3.57
N LEU A 100 -2.35 -6.33 -3.36
CA LEU A 100 -2.52 -7.68 -3.89
C LEU A 100 -3.82 -8.34 -3.40
N SER A 101 -4.24 -8.07 -2.16
CA SER A 101 -5.53 -8.56 -1.64
C SER A 101 -6.71 -8.02 -2.44
N ARG A 102 -6.62 -6.79 -2.96
CA ARG A 102 -7.67 -6.21 -3.80
C ARG A 102 -7.63 -6.75 -5.22
N LEU A 103 -6.42 -6.93 -5.75
CA LEU A 103 -6.19 -7.44 -7.11
C LEU A 103 -6.38 -8.96 -7.25
N GLY A 104 -6.64 -9.67 -6.14
CA GLY A 104 -6.77 -11.13 -6.15
C GLY A 104 -5.43 -11.88 -6.24
N GLY A 105 -4.30 -11.19 -6.09
CA GLY A 105 -2.96 -11.78 -6.12
C GLY A 105 -2.59 -12.55 -4.84
N ILE A 106 -3.35 -12.38 -3.76
CA ILE A 106 -3.26 -13.20 -2.55
C ILE A 106 -4.66 -13.55 -2.04
N GLU A 107 -4.80 -14.75 -1.46
CA GLU A 107 -6.01 -15.12 -0.74
C GLU A 107 -5.98 -14.55 0.68
N VAL A 108 -6.99 -13.76 1.04
CA VAL A 108 -7.16 -13.22 2.39
C VAL A 108 -8.35 -13.86 3.09
N VAL A 109 -8.09 -14.94 3.82
CA VAL A 109 -9.11 -15.71 4.58
C VAL A 109 -9.68 -14.91 5.76
N SER A 110 -8.94 -13.92 6.27
CA SER A 110 -9.36 -13.13 7.43
C SER A 110 -10.42 -12.09 7.05
N LYS A 111 -11.66 -12.27 7.56
CA LYS A 111 -12.76 -11.30 7.43
C LYS A 111 -12.42 -9.90 7.92
N VAL A 112 -11.54 -9.80 8.93
CA VAL A 112 -11.10 -8.49 9.46
C VAL A 112 -10.22 -7.77 8.44
N ARG A 113 -9.29 -8.48 7.81
CA ARG A 113 -8.43 -7.90 6.77
C ARG A 113 -9.22 -7.51 5.53
N ALA A 114 -10.15 -8.38 5.09
CA ALA A 114 -11.03 -8.08 3.97
C ALA A 114 -11.82 -6.78 4.20
N ARG A 115 -12.45 -6.62 5.37
CA ARG A 115 -13.17 -5.38 5.72
C ARG A 115 -12.29 -4.13 5.73
N LEU A 116 -11.02 -4.24 6.11
CA LEU A 116 -10.09 -3.11 6.05
C LEU A 116 -9.79 -2.71 4.61
N VAL A 117 -9.59 -3.69 3.72
CA VAL A 117 -9.36 -3.49 2.28
C VAL A 117 -10.59 -2.88 1.62
N ASP A 118 -11.79 -3.39 1.94
CA ASP A 118 -13.06 -2.89 1.39
C ASP A 118 -13.39 -1.44 1.80
N ALA A 119 -12.89 -0.99 2.95
CA ALA A 119 -13.14 0.35 3.46
C ALA A 119 -12.19 1.42 2.88
N LEU A 120 -11.17 1.02 2.12
CA LEU A 120 -10.23 1.97 1.50
C LEU A 120 -10.87 2.69 0.31
N GLN A 121 -10.41 3.91 0.06
CA GLN A 121 -10.76 4.68 -1.13
C GLN A 121 -9.84 4.21 -2.27
N TRP A 122 -10.35 3.30 -3.09
CA TRP A 122 -9.64 2.81 -4.26
C TRP A 122 -9.70 3.84 -5.40
N PRO A 123 -8.65 3.96 -6.23
CA PRO A 123 -8.74 4.78 -7.43
C PRO A 123 -9.89 4.26 -8.32
N ASP A 124 -10.58 5.19 -8.99
CA ASP A 124 -11.63 4.87 -9.98
C ASP A 124 -11.12 3.81 -10.98
N PRO A 125 -12.02 2.95 -11.48
CA PRO A 125 -11.66 1.62 -11.97
C PRO A 125 -10.51 1.67 -12.96
N MET A 126 -9.43 0.99 -12.59
CA MET A 126 -8.34 0.52 -13.43
C MET A 126 -8.92 0.21 -14.82
N SER A 127 -8.72 1.11 -15.79
CA SER A 127 -9.46 1.06 -17.06
C SER A 127 -9.25 -0.30 -17.71
N GLU A 128 -10.29 -1.13 -17.80
CA GLU A 128 -10.59 -2.26 -18.71
C GLU A 128 -9.48 -3.18 -19.26
N ALA A 129 -8.20 -2.96 -18.97
CA ALA A 129 -7.06 -3.58 -19.61
C ALA A 129 -6.63 -4.90 -18.93
N LEU A 130 -7.23 -5.23 -17.79
CA LEU A 130 -6.92 -6.43 -17.01
C LEU A 130 -8.08 -7.43 -16.93
N VAL A 131 -9.24 -7.12 -17.53
CA VAL A 131 -10.39 -8.04 -17.59
C VAL A 131 -10.74 -8.34 -19.05
N GLY A 132 -10.06 -9.35 -19.61
CA GLY A 132 -10.60 -10.16 -20.70
C GLY A 132 -10.64 -9.52 -22.09
N GLY A 133 -9.50 -9.55 -22.80
CA GLY A 133 -9.51 -9.55 -24.25
C GLY A 133 -9.96 -10.92 -24.79
N GLU A 134 -11.27 -11.17 -24.84
CA GLU A 134 -11.85 -12.05 -25.87
C GLU A 134 -12.55 -11.14 -26.89
N GLU A 135 -11.95 -11.01 -28.07
CA GLU A 135 -12.60 -10.38 -29.21
C GLU A 135 -13.78 -11.24 -29.67
N PRO A 136 -14.98 -10.66 -29.92
CA PRO A 136 -16.04 -11.38 -30.59
C PRO A 136 -15.69 -11.58 -32.06
N LYS A 137 -15.93 -12.79 -32.55
CA LYS A 137 -15.85 -13.19 -33.97
C LYS A 137 -16.82 -12.41 -34.86
#